data_AF-A0A9X4QUN4-F1
#
_entry.id   AF-A0A9X4QUN4-F1
#
_cell.length_a   1.000
_cell.length_b   1.000
_cell.length_c   1.000
_cell.angle_alpha   90.00
_cell.angle_beta   90.00
_cell.angle_gamma   90.00
#
_symmetry.space_group_name_H-M   'P 1'
#
loop_
_entity.id
_entity.type
_entity.pdbx_description
1 polymer ?
#
loop_
_entity_poly.entity_id
_entity_poly.type
_entity_poly.pdbx_seq_one_letter_code
_entity_poly.pdbx_strand_id
1 'polypeptide(L)'
;MNSSFVGVSLRTPTATAGVGYVTVGNIYSGADVTLYETATNQAVSATPTDPGDGTLKYEGLEARKSYYAVQEINGVASQGSIGATVQPAIPAAPTAQGLEESVKASDYTSGATLKLYLSTSATPVATAPNVTATTYTFENVAPNSSGYYVTQTVAGGGKLEFELRGR
;
A
#
# COMPACT_ATOMS: atom_id res chain seq x y z
N MET A 1 27.73 42.12 -27.33
CA MET A 1 26.46 41.39 -27.49
C MET A 1 26.48 40.24 -26.49
N ASN A 2 25.60 40.26 -25.50
CA ASN A 2 25.45 39.14 -24.56
C ASN A 2 24.25 38.33 -25.06
N SER A 3 24.46 37.06 -25.43
CA SER A 3 23.38 36.17 -25.84
C SER A 3 22.59 35.77 -24.60
N SER A 4 21.26 35.88 -24.64
CA SER A 4 20.39 35.36 -23.59
C SER A 4 20.43 33.84 -23.63
N PHE A 5 20.93 33.21 -22.57
CA PHE A 5 20.75 31.79 -22.36
C PHE A 5 19.26 31.53 -22.09
N VAL A 6 18.54 30.98 -23.06
CA VAL A 6 17.24 30.36 -22.81
C VAL A 6 17.53 29.10 -22.01
N GLY A 7 17.22 29.12 -20.72
CA GLY A 7 17.34 27.92 -19.89
C GLY A 7 16.46 26.81 -20.48
N VAL A 8 17.07 25.72 -20.91
CA VAL A 8 16.32 24.53 -21.32
C VAL A 8 15.70 23.92 -20.06
N SER A 9 14.37 23.96 -19.93
CA SER A 9 13.67 23.20 -18.89
C SER A 9 13.06 21.95 -19.50
N LEU A 10 13.39 20.78 -18.96
CA LEU A 10 12.69 19.56 -19.29
C LEU A 10 11.26 19.60 -18.74
N ARG A 11 10.34 18.88 -19.40
CA ARG A 11 8.98 18.67 -18.90
C ARG A 11 9.02 18.01 -17.52
N THR A 12 8.09 18.35 -16.66
CA THR A 12 7.97 17.74 -15.33
C THR A 12 7.28 16.37 -15.45
N PRO A 13 7.88 15.27 -14.95
CA PRO A 13 7.22 13.97 -14.90
C PRO A 13 5.91 14.02 -14.12
N THR A 14 5.07 13.01 -14.33
CA THR A 14 3.88 12.74 -13.52
C THR A 14 4.11 11.47 -12.72
N ALA A 15 3.63 11.42 -11.47
CA ALA A 15 3.68 10.23 -10.64
C ALA A 15 2.27 9.87 -10.17
N THR A 16 1.87 8.61 -10.36
CA THR A 16 0.56 8.09 -9.93
C THR A 16 0.79 6.82 -9.12
N ALA A 17 0.26 6.78 -7.90
CA ALA A 17 0.48 5.67 -6.98
C ALA A 17 -0.72 4.70 -6.95
N GLY A 18 -0.41 3.41 -6.91
CA GLY A 18 -1.35 2.33 -6.62
C GLY A 18 -0.94 1.55 -5.37
N VAL A 19 -1.44 0.31 -5.25
CA VAL A 19 -1.08 -0.58 -4.14
C VAL A 19 0.31 -1.14 -4.36
N GLY A 20 1.29 -0.68 -3.57
CA GLY A 20 2.68 -1.16 -3.63
C GLY A 20 3.48 -0.71 -4.86
N TYR A 21 2.97 0.24 -5.66
CA TYR A 21 3.68 0.73 -6.85
C TYR A 21 3.43 2.21 -7.14
N VAL A 22 4.33 2.80 -7.93
CA VAL A 22 4.17 4.11 -8.56
C VAL A 22 4.43 3.97 -10.06
N THR A 23 3.52 4.48 -10.88
CA THR A 23 3.71 4.66 -12.32
C THR A 23 4.11 6.09 -12.59
N VAL A 24 5.20 6.27 -13.33
CA VAL A 24 5.74 7.56 -13.75
C VAL A 24 5.46 7.76 -15.23
N GLY A 25 4.90 8.90 -15.62
CA GLY A 25 4.61 9.26 -17.01
C GLY A 25 5.12 10.64 -17.37
N ASN A 26 4.83 11.10 -18.58
CA ASN A 26 5.33 12.37 -19.12
C ASN A 26 6.88 12.44 -19.16
N ILE A 27 7.52 11.33 -19.55
CA ILE A 27 8.98 11.14 -19.58
C ILE A 27 9.48 11.19 -21.01
N TYR A 28 10.50 12.00 -21.33
CA TYR A 28 11.08 12.01 -22.67
C TYR A 28 11.68 10.65 -23.04
N SER A 29 11.60 10.29 -24.32
CA SER A 29 12.23 9.07 -24.82
C SER A 29 13.74 9.13 -24.59
N GLY A 30 14.30 8.09 -23.96
CA GLY A 30 15.74 8.02 -23.64
C GLY A 30 16.17 8.86 -22.43
N ALA A 31 15.24 9.41 -21.65
CA ALA A 31 15.55 10.03 -20.36
C ALA A 31 15.76 8.98 -19.28
N ASP A 32 16.75 9.21 -18.41
CA ASP A 32 16.89 8.46 -17.16
C ASP A 32 15.85 8.98 -16.17
N VAL A 33 15.15 8.07 -15.49
CA VAL A 33 14.15 8.43 -14.47
C VAL A 33 14.58 7.86 -13.14
N THR A 34 14.54 8.72 -12.12
CA THR A 34 14.78 8.33 -10.73
C THR A 34 13.56 8.68 -9.90
N LEU A 35 13.09 7.71 -9.10
CA LEU A 35 12.04 7.91 -8.11
C LEU A 35 12.69 8.19 -6.76
N TYR A 36 12.18 9.16 -6.02
CA TYR A 36 12.69 9.55 -4.71
C TYR A 36 11.60 9.43 -3.65
N GLU A 37 11.95 8.96 -2.46
CA GLU A 37 11.08 9.07 -1.29
C GLU A 37 11.01 10.52 -0.83
N THR A 38 9.81 11.10 -0.77
CA THR A 38 9.58 12.54 -0.51
C THR A 38 10.12 12.98 0.85
N ALA A 39 10.02 12.12 1.88
CA ALA A 39 10.42 12.47 3.24
C ALA A 39 11.95 12.51 3.43
N THR A 40 12.68 11.65 2.71
CA THR A 40 14.12 11.46 2.91
C THR A 40 14.96 11.98 1.74
N ASN A 41 14.32 12.30 0.62
CA ASN A 41 14.95 12.60 -0.67
C ASN A 41 15.95 11.52 -1.12
N GLN A 42 15.78 10.28 -0.65
CA GLN A 42 16.61 9.17 -1.08
C GLN A 42 16.05 8.56 -2.37
N ALA A 43 16.96 8.28 -3.31
CA ALA A 43 16.62 7.58 -4.53
C ALA A 43 16.19 6.15 -4.19
N VAL A 44 15.09 5.72 -4.81
CA VAL A 44 14.65 4.34 -4.79
C VAL A 44 15.59 3.53 -5.67
N SER A 45 16.17 2.46 -5.12
CA SER A 45 17.12 1.59 -5.83
C SER A 45 16.45 0.56 -6.75
N ALA A 46 15.12 0.49 -6.76
CA ALA A 46 14.39 -0.42 -7.62
C ALA A 46 14.49 -0.01 -9.10
N THR A 47 14.73 -0.97 -9.97
CA THR A 47 14.68 -0.77 -11.42
C THR A 47 13.21 -0.76 -11.88
N PRO A 48 12.74 0.28 -12.57
CA PRO A 48 11.38 0.30 -13.08
C PRO A 48 11.20 -0.69 -14.23
N THR A 49 9.97 -1.14 -14.42
CA THR A 49 9.55 -1.87 -15.62
C THR A 49 8.95 -0.91 -16.64
N ASP A 50 9.24 -1.14 -17.93
CA ASP A 50 8.64 -0.38 -19.05
C ASP A 50 7.63 -1.28 -19.78
N PRO A 51 6.32 -1.03 -19.64
CA PRO A 51 5.30 -1.78 -20.36
C PRO A 51 5.14 -1.36 -21.83
N GLY A 52 5.87 -0.35 -22.31
CA GLY A 52 5.81 0.14 -23.70
C GLY A 52 4.68 1.13 -23.99
N ASP A 53 4.03 1.68 -22.96
CA ASP A 53 2.94 2.66 -23.07
C ASP A 53 3.40 4.12 -22.83
N GLY A 54 4.71 4.34 -22.70
CA GLY A 54 5.29 5.65 -22.37
C GLY A 54 5.33 5.96 -20.88
N THR A 55 5.12 4.95 -20.02
CA THR A 55 5.27 5.04 -18.57
C THR A 55 6.35 4.10 -18.04
N LEU A 56 6.80 4.35 -16.81
CA LEU A 56 7.70 3.48 -16.07
C LEU A 56 7.05 3.09 -14.74
N LYS A 57 7.07 1.80 -14.38
CA LYS A 57 6.44 1.30 -13.16
C LYS A 57 7.48 0.83 -12.14
N TYR A 58 7.50 1.48 -10.98
CA TYR A 58 8.26 1.06 -9.80
C TYR A 58 7.36 0.25 -8.88
N GLU A 59 7.71 -1.01 -8.64
CA GLU A 59 6.95 -1.92 -7.78
C GLU A 59 7.69 -2.20 -6.47
N GLY A 60 7.01 -2.83 -5.50
CA GLY A 60 7.61 -3.19 -4.21
C GLY A 60 7.81 -1.99 -3.27
N LEU A 61 7.09 -0.89 -3.50
CA LEU A 61 7.19 0.31 -2.68
C LEU A 61 6.41 0.14 -1.37
N GLU A 62 6.93 0.72 -0.29
CA GLU A 62 6.27 0.67 1.01
C GLU A 62 4.98 1.49 1.00
N ALA A 63 3.91 0.91 1.54
CA ALA A 63 2.63 1.59 1.66
C ALA A 63 2.71 2.83 2.56
N ARG A 64 1.88 3.83 2.27
CA ARG A 64 1.76 5.13 2.97
C ARG A 64 2.97 6.05 2.86
N LYS A 65 4.05 5.63 2.19
CA LYS A 65 5.13 6.54 1.78
C LYS A 65 4.74 7.30 0.51
N SER A 66 5.26 8.52 0.39
CA SER A 66 5.04 9.38 -0.78
C SER A 66 6.32 9.48 -1.60
N TYR A 67 6.19 9.40 -2.92
CA TYR A 67 7.32 9.40 -3.85
C TYR A 67 7.12 10.40 -4.98
N TYR A 68 8.21 11.01 -5.44
CA TYR A 68 8.20 11.89 -6.61
C TYR A 68 9.27 11.47 -7.61
N ALA A 69 9.05 11.79 -8.89
CA ALA A 69 9.95 11.40 -9.97
C ALA A 69 10.67 12.61 -10.56
N VAL A 70 11.92 12.40 -10.95
CA VAL A 70 12.73 13.35 -11.73
C VAL A 70 13.21 12.62 -12.98
N GLN A 71 13.22 13.33 -14.11
CA GLN A 71 13.84 12.82 -15.34
C GLN A 71 15.10 13.63 -15.67
N GLU A 72 16.09 12.96 -16.25
CA GLU A 72 17.34 13.56 -16.69
C GLU A 72 17.63 13.20 -18.15
N ILE A 73 18.09 14.17 -18.93
CA ILE A 73 18.61 13.95 -20.28
C ILE A 73 19.92 14.71 -20.41
N ASN A 74 21.00 14.00 -20.78
CA ASN A 74 22.31 14.59 -21.04
C ASN A 74 22.79 15.50 -19.89
N GLY A 75 22.54 15.13 -18.63
CA GLY A 75 22.93 15.90 -17.45
C GLY A 75 21.99 17.06 -17.08
N VAL A 76 20.87 17.25 -17.78
CA VAL A 76 19.86 18.26 -17.43
C VAL A 76 18.70 17.57 -16.72
N ALA A 77 18.49 17.88 -15.44
CA ALA A 77 17.37 17.35 -14.66
C ALA A 77 16.11 18.22 -14.80
N SER A 78 14.93 17.58 -14.76
CA SER A 78 13.64 18.26 -14.66
C SER A 78 13.37 18.76 -13.23
N GLN A 79 12.30 19.53 -13.07
CA GLN A 79 11.65 19.62 -11.76
C GLN A 79 11.10 18.24 -11.35
N GLY A 80 11.01 17.99 -10.04
CA GLY A 80 10.33 16.82 -9.51
C GLY A 80 8.82 16.88 -9.77
N SER A 81 8.22 15.71 -9.97
CA SER A 81 6.76 15.59 -10.02
C SER A 81 6.12 16.01 -8.70
N ILE A 82 4.80 16.18 -8.70
CA ILE A 82 4.03 16.13 -7.45
C ILE A 82 4.21 14.74 -6.83
N GLY A 83 4.30 14.68 -5.49
CA GLY A 83 4.44 13.43 -4.76
C GLY A 83 3.17 12.57 -4.82
N ALA A 84 3.35 11.26 -4.98
CA ALA A 84 2.29 10.26 -5.03
C ALA A 84 2.43 9.28 -3.86
N THR A 85 1.37 9.16 -3.05
CA THR A 85 1.36 8.29 -1.86
C THR A 85 0.91 6.88 -2.19
N VAL A 86 1.77 5.90 -1.93
CA VAL A 86 1.49 4.47 -2.17
C VAL A 86 0.36 3.99 -1.28
N GLN A 87 -0.61 3.31 -1.89
CA GLN A 87 -1.79 2.84 -1.20
C GLN A 87 -1.48 1.53 -0.44
N PRO A 88 -2.00 1.36 0.79
CA PRO A 88 -1.91 0.07 1.47
C PRO A 88 -2.84 -0.96 0.82
N ALA A 89 -2.41 -2.22 0.79
CA ALA A 89 -3.29 -3.33 0.50
C ALA A 89 -4.21 -3.56 1.71
N ILE A 90 -5.52 -3.34 1.54
CA ILE A 90 -6.52 -3.60 2.57
C ILE A 90 -7.23 -4.91 2.20
N PRO A 91 -7.01 -6.02 2.93
CA PRO A 91 -7.71 -7.26 2.65
C PRO A 91 -9.22 -7.12 2.94
N ALA A 92 -10.05 -7.83 2.20
CA ALA A 92 -11.49 -7.89 2.45
C ALA A 92 -11.78 -8.41 3.87
N ALA A 93 -12.95 -8.13 4.43
CA ALA A 93 -13.32 -8.74 5.71
C ALA A 93 -13.52 -10.25 5.54
N PRO A 94 -13.02 -11.09 6.47
CA PRO A 94 -13.35 -12.52 6.49
C PRO A 94 -14.85 -12.74 6.70
N THR A 95 -15.35 -13.87 6.20
CA THR A 95 -16.70 -14.35 6.52
C THR A 95 -16.67 -15.05 7.89
N ALA A 96 -17.69 -14.81 8.72
CA ALA A 96 -17.88 -15.50 10.00
C ALA A 96 -19.22 -16.23 10.01
N GLN A 97 -19.19 -17.54 10.28
CA GLN A 97 -20.38 -18.38 10.42
C GLN A 97 -20.44 -18.96 11.84
N GLY A 98 -21.51 -18.65 12.57
CA GLY A 98 -21.79 -19.28 13.86
C GLY A 98 -22.24 -20.74 13.68
N LEU A 99 -21.71 -21.61 14.54
CA LEU A 99 -22.05 -23.03 14.66
C LEU A 99 -22.38 -23.33 16.13
N GLU A 100 -22.55 -24.62 16.49
CA GLU A 100 -22.68 -25.02 17.90
C GLU A 100 -21.36 -24.73 18.63
N GLU A 101 -21.42 -23.78 19.56
CA GLU A 101 -20.30 -23.33 20.42
C GLU A 101 -18.98 -23.05 19.69
N SER A 102 -19.07 -22.63 18.43
CA SER A 102 -17.92 -22.37 17.58
C SER A 102 -18.25 -21.35 16.50
N VAL A 103 -17.21 -20.71 15.97
CA VAL A 103 -17.31 -19.78 14.84
C VAL A 103 -16.32 -20.18 13.77
N LYS A 104 -16.83 -20.52 12.59
CA LYS A 104 -16.02 -20.82 11.41
C LYS A 104 -15.73 -19.54 10.64
N ALA A 105 -14.45 -19.28 10.38
CA ALA A 105 -13.97 -18.23 9.51
C ALA A 105 -13.62 -18.77 8.11
N SER A 106 -13.88 -17.99 7.07
CA SER A 106 -13.47 -18.24 5.69
C SER A 106 -13.14 -16.93 4.96
N ASP A 107 -12.70 -17.03 3.70
CA ASP A 107 -12.45 -15.90 2.80
C ASP A 107 -11.40 -14.90 3.32
N TYR A 108 -10.51 -15.38 4.19
CA TYR A 108 -9.35 -14.63 4.66
C TYR A 108 -8.11 -14.93 3.81
N THR A 109 -7.14 -14.03 3.86
CA THR A 109 -5.85 -14.18 3.18
C THR A 109 -5.03 -15.25 3.89
N SER A 110 -4.47 -16.21 3.14
CA SER A 110 -3.58 -17.23 3.71
C SER A 110 -2.37 -16.58 4.41
N GLY A 111 -2.05 -17.06 5.61
CA GLY A 111 -1.02 -16.48 6.48
C GLY A 111 -1.48 -15.31 7.34
N ALA A 112 -2.76 -14.91 7.26
CA ALA A 112 -3.29 -13.85 8.11
C ALA A 112 -3.36 -14.26 9.59
N THR A 113 -3.22 -13.28 10.46
CA THR A 113 -3.68 -13.40 11.86
C THR A 113 -5.17 -13.09 11.90
N LEU A 114 -5.96 -14.05 12.38
CA LEU A 114 -7.40 -13.88 12.58
C LEU A 114 -7.69 -13.52 14.04
N LYS A 115 -8.64 -12.61 14.24
CA LYS A 115 -9.15 -12.29 15.57
C LYS A 115 -10.67 -12.32 15.57
N LEU A 116 -11.23 -13.05 16.52
CA LEU A 116 -12.66 -13.13 16.76
C LEU A 116 -13.05 -12.06 17.77
N TYR A 117 -14.13 -11.35 17.49
CA TYR A 117 -14.68 -10.32 18.35
C TYR A 117 -16.17 -10.54 18.55
N LEU A 118 -16.65 -10.14 19.72
CA LEU A 118 -18.08 -9.91 19.91
C LEU A 118 -18.45 -8.60 19.20
N SER A 119 -19.60 -8.55 18.51
CA SER A 119 -20.02 -7.34 17.73
C SER A 119 -20.08 -6.05 18.54
N THR A 120 -20.13 -6.13 19.86
CA THR A 120 -20.23 -5.02 20.81
C THR A 120 -18.90 -4.69 21.51
N SER A 121 -17.80 -5.39 21.19
CA SER A 121 -16.51 -5.24 21.89
C SER A 121 -15.34 -5.07 20.93
N ALA A 122 -14.44 -4.14 21.27
CA ALA A 122 -13.17 -3.95 20.58
C ALA A 122 -12.03 -4.85 21.12
N THR A 123 -12.32 -5.70 22.11
CA THR A 123 -11.35 -6.67 22.66
C THR A 123 -11.58 -8.04 22.03
N PRO A 124 -10.53 -8.68 21.48
CA PRO A 124 -10.70 -9.98 20.84
C PRO A 124 -11.01 -11.04 21.88
N VAL A 125 -11.98 -11.90 21.57
CA VAL A 125 -12.31 -13.08 22.40
C VAL A 125 -11.35 -14.24 22.12
N ALA A 126 -10.81 -14.32 20.90
CA ALA A 126 -9.83 -15.31 20.49
C ALA A 126 -8.92 -14.75 19.38
N THR A 127 -7.71 -15.28 19.27
CA THR A 127 -6.74 -14.92 18.23
C THR A 127 -6.09 -16.18 17.67
N ALA A 128 -5.99 -16.27 16.35
CA ALA A 128 -5.33 -17.34 15.63
C ALA A 128 -4.25 -16.75 14.71
N PRO A 129 -2.96 -16.88 15.05
CA PRO A 129 -1.89 -16.35 14.22
C PRO A 129 -1.59 -17.25 13.01
N ASN A 130 -1.15 -16.64 11.91
CA ASN A 130 -0.60 -17.31 10.73
C ASN A 130 -1.47 -18.46 10.18
N VAL A 131 -2.77 -18.21 9.99
CA VAL A 131 -3.72 -19.21 9.51
C VAL A 131 -3.53 -19.42 8.01
N THR A 132 -3.08 -20.60 7.60
CA THR A 132 -2.78 -20.91 6.19
C THR A 132 -3.86 -21.75 5.49
N ALA A 133 -4.70 -22.46 6.25
CA ALA A 133 -5.85 -23.20 5.73
C ALA A 133 -6.89 -22.26 5.10
N THR A 134 -7.78 -22.78 4.27
CA THR A 134 -8.85 -21.99 3.62
C THR A 134 -10.02 -21.66 4.55
N THR A 135 -10.16 -22.42 5.65
CA THR A 135 -11.12 -22.15 6.72
C THR A 135 -10.49 -22.42 8.08
N TYR A 136 -10.92 -21.70 9.11
CA TYR A 136 -10.44 -21.86 10.48
C TYR A 136 -11.60 -21.77 11.46
N THR A 137 -11.67 -22.69 12.42
CA THR A 137 -12.73 -22.71 13.43
C THR A 137 -12.18 -22.22 14.77
N PHE A 138 -12.80 -21.19 15.31
CA PHE A 138 -12.66 -20.84 16.71
C PHE A 138 -13.60 -21.76 17.51
N GLU A 139 -13.02 -22.67 18.28
CA GLU A 139 -13.74 -23.60 19.16
C GLU A 139 -14.03 -22.97 20.53
N ASN A 140 -14.99 -23.54 21.27
CA ASN A 140 -15.37 -23.11 22.62
C ASN A 140 -15.81 -21.63 22.69
N VAL A 141 -16.54 -21.18 21.68
CA VAL A 141 -17.11 -19.84 21.62
C VAL A 141 -18.50 -19.88 22.26
N ALA A 142 -18.64 -19.24 23.41
CA ALA A 142 -19.92 -19.17 24.11
C ALA A 142 -21.01 -18.55 23.20
N PRO A 143 -22.23 -19.11 23.15
CA PRO A 143 -23.33 -18.50 22.41
C PRO A 143 -23.61 -17.07 22.87
N ASN A 144 -23.79 -16.14 21.93
CA ASN A 144 -24.10 -14.75 22.25
C ASN A 144 -25.06 -14.12 21.23
N SER A 145 -26.12 -13.47 21.74
CA SER A 145 -27.16 -12.84 20.91
C SER A 145 -26.68 -11.60 20.14
N SER A 146 -25.56 -10.99 20.52
CA SER A 146 -24.95 -9.87 19.78
C SER A 146 -24.21 -10.33 18.51
N GLY A 147 -23.99 -11.65 18.37
CA GLY A 147 -23.21 -12.21 17.28
C GLY A 147 -21.71 -11.92 17.39
N TYR A 148 -20.97 -12.49 16.44
CA TYR A 148 -19.52 -12.39 16.35
C TYR A 148 -19.09 -11.93 14.96
N TYR A 149 -17.93 -11.29 14.89
CA TYR A 149 -17.26 -11.00 13.63
C TYR A 149 -15.78 -11.37 13.71
N VAL A 150 -15.19 -11.66 12.55
CA VAL A 150 -13.78 -12.01 12.42
C VAL A 150 -13.07 -10.90 11.66
N THR A 151 -11.89 -10.54 12.12
CA THR A 151 -10.98 -9.63 11.39
C THR A 151 -9.75 -10.39 10.96
N GLN A 152 -9.06 -9.86 9.95
CA GLN A 152 -7.77 -10.37 9.51
C GLN A 152 -6.71 -9.27 9.51
N THR A 153 -5.48 -9.65 9.79
CA THR A 153 -4.29 -8.83 9.56
C THR A 153 -3.24 -9.64 8.83
N VAL A 154 -2.80 -9.15 7.67
CA VAL A 154 -1.75 -9.76 6.86
C VAL A 154 -0.44 -9.04 7.17
N ALA A 155 0.63 -9.80 7.44
CA ALA A 155 1.95 -9.20 7.62
C ALA A 155 2.34 -8.43 6.33
N GLY A 156 2.64 -7.13 6.47
CA GLY A 156 2.87 -6.21 5.35
C GLY A 156 1.73 -5.20 5.08
N GLY A 157 0.54 -5.39 5.67
CA GLY A 157 -0.53 -4.39 5.68
C GLY A 157 -0.28 -3.34 6.76
N GLY A 158 0.17 -2.14 6.38
CA GLY A 158 0.49 -1.07 7.34
C GLY A 158 -0.62 -0.84 8.37
N LYS A 159 -0.27 -1.04 9.65
CA LYS A 159 -1.10 -0.84 10.84
C LYS A 159 -1.90 0.48 10.73
N LEU A 160 -3.23 0.38 10.80
CA LEU A 160 -4.10 1.55 10.93
C LEU A 160 -4.06 1.99 12.40
N GLU A 161 -3.15 2.88 12.75
CA GLU A 161 -3.27 3.67 13.98
C GLU A 161 -3.95 4.99 13.63
N PHE A 162 -5.26 5.06 13.85
CA PHE A 162 -5.98 6.32 13.84
C PHE A 162 -5.69 7.02 15.17
N GLU A 163 -4.72 7.92 15.20
CA GLU A 163 -4.58 8.89 16.28
C GLU A 163 -5.66 9.96 16.08
N LEU A 164 -6.79 9.83 16.77
CA LEU A 164 -7.77 10.91 16.90
C LEU A 164 -7.10 12.04 17.68
N ARG A 165 -6.49 12.99 16.97
CA ARG A 165 -6.05 14.24 17.59
C ARG A 165 -7.30 15.03 17.98
N GLY A 166 -7.58 15.02 19.28
CA GLY A 166 -8.55 15.91 19.90
C GLY A 166 -8.22 17.35 19.54
N ARG A 167 -9.27 18.10 19.20
CA ARG A 167 -9.21 19.56 19.08
C ARG A 167 -8.98 20.21 20.42
#